data_AF-A0A9X3SPG5-F1
#
_entry.id   AF-A0A9X3SPG5-F1
#
_cell.length_a   1.000
_cell.length_b   1.000
_cell.length_c   1.000
_cell.angle_alpha   90.00
_cell.angle_beta   90.00
_cell.angle_gamma   90.00
#
_symmetry.space_group_name_H-M   'P 1'
#
loop_
_entity.id
_entity.type
_entity.pdbx_description
1 polymer ?
#
loop_
_entity_poly.entity_id
_entity_poly.type
_entity_poly.pdbx_seq_one_letter_code
_entity_poly.pdbx_strand_id
1 'polypeptide(L)'
;MEIFEDRRGLLQAVAYRVLGTVTDAEDIVQEAWLRWSGVDADAVEDPTAYLVKVTTRLAIDRLRSAQVRRESYVGPWLPEPVLTGGDVAEEVALADTVSSAMLLVLETLSPLERAVFVLREAFGHSHREIAEILDRSEASVRQTAMRAREHVEGRRRRYDTDPVTRKRAVESFMEASAGGDLAGLMAILAPDVTLVCDGGGLAPAPRKAIQGLELVARALVTFAGRMPEDPSIEFAEVNGGPAIVIRSGEAAAAVVMLYLVDGVVEEIHLVSNPEKLGNL
;
A
#
# COMPACT_ATOMS: atom_id res chain seq x y z
N MET A 1 -17.99 -12.16 21.02
CA MET A 1 -18.39 -11.34 19.86
C MET A 1 -17.78 -9.95 19.97
N GLU A 2 -18.05 -9.23 21.06
CA GLU A 2 -17.48 -7.90 21.38
C GLU A 2 -15.95 -7.85 21.27
N ILE A 3 -15.22 -8.81 21.87
CA ILE A 3 -13.75 -8.89 21.79
C ILE A 3 -13.20 -8.86 20.35
N PHE A 4 -13.86 -9.54 19.41
CA PHE A 4 -13.39 -9.57 18.03
C PHE A 4 -13.64 -8.24 17.34
N GLU A 5 -14.85 -7.69 17.49
CA GLU A 5 -15.23 -6.42 16.88
C GLU A 5 -14.33 -5.27 17.39
N ASP A 6 -14.03 -5.26 18.69
CA ASP A 6 -13.08 -4.33 19.31
C ASP A 6 -11.64 -4.43 18.78
N ARG A 7 -11.32 -5.51 18.06
CA ARG A 7 -9.99 -5.77 17.49
C ARG A 7 -10.02 -5.85 15.96
N ARG A 8 -11.19 -5.77 15.31
CA ARG A 8 -11.32 -5.91 13.85
C ARG A 8 -10.40 -4.96 13.10
N GLY A 9 -10.38 -3.67 13.48
CA GLY A 9 -9.50 -2.66 12.87
C GLY A 9 -8.02 -2.99 13.01
N LEU A 10 -7.59 -3.50 14.19
CA LEU A 10 -6.22 -3.98 14.40
C LEU A 10 -5.89 -5.15 13.46
N LEU A 11 -6.78 -6.14 13.36
CA LEU A 11 -6.56 -7.33 12.53
C LEU A 11 -6.54 -6.99 11.04
N GLN A 12 -7.40 -6.07 10.59
CA GLN A 12 -7.38 -5.53 9.22
C GLN A 12 -6.05 -4.82 8.93
N ALA A 13 -5.57 -3.98 9.86
CA ALA A 13 -4.29 -3.30 9.70
C ALA A 13 -3.11 -4.29 9.63
N VAL A 14 -3.11 -5.36 10.44
CA VAL A 14 -2.09 -6.42 10.38
C VAL A 14 -2.12 -7.11 9.02
N ALA A 15 -3.30 -7.58 8.60
CA ALA A 15 -3.46 -8.33 7.36
C ALA A 15 -3.11 -7.48 6.14
N TYR A 16 -3.57 -6.23 6.07
CA TYR A 16 -3.29 -5.33 4.96
C TYR A 16 -1.79 -5.02 4.82
N ARG A 17 -1.08 -4.75 5.92
CA ARG A 17 0.37 -4.47 5.88
C ARG A 17 1.19 -5.69 5.45
N VAL A 18 0.69 -6.89 5.71
CA VAL A 18 1.31 -8.13 5.22
C VAL A 18 0.96 -8.35 3.74
N LEU A 19 -0.30 -8.17 3.33
CA LEU A 19 -0.79 -8.58 2.01
C LEU A 19 -0.61 -7.53 0.91
N GLY A 20 -0.76 -6.26 1.25
CA GLY A 20 -0.75 -5.12 0.32
C GLY A 20 -2.06 -4.94 -0.45
N THR A 21 -3.15 -5.59 -0.03
CA THR A 21 -4.48 -5.59 -0.67
C THR A 21 -5.56 -5.60 0.41
N VAL A 22 -6.57 -4.74 0.27
CA VAL A 22 -7.68 -4.59 1.22
C VAL A 22 -8.60 -5.80 1.16
N THR A 23 -8.99 -6.24 -0.04
CA THR A 23 -9.90 -7.39 -0.20
C THR A 23 -9.33 -8.65 0.44
N ASP A 24 -8.04 -8.98 0.17
CA ASP A 24 -7.44 -10.14 0.83
C ASP A 24 -7.34 -9.94 2.36
N ALA A 25 -7.17 -8.71 2.85
CA ALA A 25 -7.11 -8.44 4.27
C ALA A 25 -8.48 -8.65 4.95
N GLU A 26 -9.57 -8.21 4.31
CA GLU A 26 -10.94 -8.45 4.75
C GLU A 26 -11.28 -9.94 4.77
N ASP A 27 -10.94 -10.66 3.71
CA ASP A 27 -11.09 -12.12 3.62
C ASP A 27 -10.37 -12.82 4.76
N ILE A 28 -9.11 -12.42 5.05
CA ILE A 28 -8.34 -13.00 6.15
C ILE A 28 -8.96 -12.69 7.51
N VAL A 29 -9.48 -11.49 7.71
CA VAL A 29 -10.14 -11.10 8.97
C VAL A 29 -11.45 -11.88 9.13
N GLN A 30 -12.20 -12.09 8.05
CA GLN A 30 -13.39 -12.93 8.07
C GLN A 30 -13.06 -14.40 8.40
N GLU A 31 -12.00 -14.95 7.81
CA GLU A 31 -11.54 -16.31 8.15
C GLU A 31 -11.07 -16.41 9.61
N ALA A 32 -10.39 -15.38 10.12
CA ALA A 32 -9.99 -15.31 11.53
C ALA A 32 -11.21 -15.28 12.47
N TRP A 33 -12.26 -14.54 12.09
CA TRP A 33 -13.53 -14.53 12.84
C TRP A 33 -14.18 -15.92 12.89
N LEU A 34 -14.23 -16.63 11.76
CA LEU A 34 -14.78 -17.98 11.70
C LEU A 34 -14.03 -18.96 12.61
N ARG A 35 -12.70 -18.82 12.72
CA ARG A 35 -11.90 -19.62 13.65
C ARG A 35 -12.17 -19.24 15.09
N TRP A 36 -12.27 -17.94 15.39
CA TRP A 36 -12.57 -17.43 16.73
C TRP A 36 -13.96 -17.84 17.23
N SER A 37 -14.98 -17.82 16.37
CA SER A 37 -16.35 -18.18 16.76
C SER A 37 -16.53 -19.65 17.16
N GLY A 38 -15.60 -20.52 16.76
CA GLY A 38 -15.54 -21.92 17.18
C GLY A 38 -14.72 -22.18 18.45
N VAL A 39 -14.10 -21.15 19.05
CA VAL A 39 -13.26 -21.26 20.25
C VAL A 39 -14.05 -20.82 21.48
N ASP A 40 -13.86 -21.54 22.60
CA ASP A 40 -14.31 -21.08 23.90
C ASP A 40 -13.43 -19.91 24.37
N ALA A 41 -13.98 -18.69 24.26
CA ALA A 41 -13.25 -17.46 24.56
C ALA A 41 -12.77 -17.38 26.02
N ASP A 42 -13.50 -17.99 26.95
CA ASP A 42 -13.16 -17.97 28.38
C ASP A 42 -11.96 -18.87 28.70
N ALA A 43 -11.65 -19.82 27.81
CA ALA A 43 -10.48 -20.67 27.90
C ALA A 43 -9.21 -20.05 27.28
N VAL A 44 -9.33 -18.89 26.61
CA VAL A 44 -8.21 -18.20 25.96
C VAL A 44 -7.66 -17.14 26.91
N GLU A 45 -6.45 -17.37 27.42
CA GLU A 45 -5.78 -16.47 28.37
C GLU A 45 -5.55 -15.06 27.80
N ASP A 46 -5.16 -14.96 26.53
CA ASP A 46 -5.02 -13.69 25.80
C ASP A 46 -5.70 -13.76 24.42
N PRO A 47 -6.97 -13.31 24.34
CA PRO A 47 -7.72 -13.25 23.08
C PRO A 47 -7.05 -12.37 22.01
N THR A 48 -6.36 -11.29 22.39
CA THR A 48 -5.74 -10.38 21.43
C THR A 48 -4.53 -11.05 20.79
N ALA A 49 -3.66 -11.66 21.59
CA ALA A 49 -2.51 -12.42 21.09
C ALA A 49 -2.95 -13.60 20.21
N TYR A 50 -4.04 -14.30 20.59
CA TYR A 50 -4.62 -15.36 19.78
C TYR A 50 -5.06 -14.86 18.40
N LEU A 51 -5.86 -13.78 18.35
CA LEU A 51 -6.39 -13.23 17.10
C LEU A 51 -5.27 -12.72 16.20
N VAL A 52 -4.32 -11.96 16.73
CA VAL A 52 -3.14 -11.50 15.97
C VAL A 52 -2.35 -12.68 15.42
N LYS A 53 -2.17 -13.75 16.21
CA LYS A 53 -1.51 -14.97 15.76
C LYS A 53 -2.22 -15.62 14.59
N VAL A 54 -3.54 -15.83 14.71
CA VAL A 54 -4.35 -16.46 13.66
C VAL A 54 -4.33 -15.63 12.38
N THR A 55 -4.63 -14.33 12.48
CA THR A 55 -4.64 -13.40 11.34
C THR A 55 -3.28 -13.33 10.66
N THR A 56 -2.18 -13.26 11.41
CA THR A 56 -0.84 -13.18 10.82
C THR A 56 -0.47 -14.45 10.06
N ARG A 57 -0.77 -15.63 10.61
CA ARG A 57 -0.48 -16.91 9.93
C ARG A 57 -1.28 -17.04 8.63
N LEU A 58 -2.57 -16.70 8.69
CA LEU A 58 -3.45 -16.64 7.53
C LEU A 58 -2.90 -15.69 6.44
N ALA A 59 -2.53 -14.47 6.84
CA ALA A 59 -1.97 -13.48 5.93
C ALA A 59 -0.65 -13.94 5.28
N ILE A 60 0.23 -14.62 6.02
CA ILE A 60 1.48 -15.17 5.46
C ILE A 60 1.20 -16.25 4.41
N ASP A 61 0.28 -17.18 4.71
CA ASP A 61 -0.05 -18.27 3.79
C ASP A 61 -0.73 -17.73 2.52
N ARG A 62 -1.60 -16.72 2.68
CA ARG A 62 -2.21 -15.98 1.57
C ARG A 62 -1.16 -15.22 0.75
N LEU A 63 -0.20 -14.55 1.39
CA LEU A 63 0.87 -13.82 0.73
C LEU A 63 1.77 -14.74 -0.10
N ARG A 64 2.13 -15.93 0.42
CA ARG A 64 2.89 -16.93 -0.37
C ARG A 64 2.14 -17.31 -1.64
N SER A 65 0.85 -17.56 -1.51
CA SER A 65 -0.02 -17.90 -2.65
C SER A 65 -0.16 -16.73 -3.62
N ALA A 66 -0.26 -15.51 -3.11
CA ALA A 66 -0.35 -14.29 -3.91
C ALA A 66 0.93 -14.03 -4.69
N GLN A 67 2.11 -14.22 -4.10
CA GLN A 67 3.40 -14.06 -4.79
C GLN A 67 3.53 -14.98 -6.01
N VAL A 68 3.09 -16.23 -5.90
CA VAL A 68 3.05 -17.17 -7.04
C VAL A 68 2.08 -16.67 -8.12
N ARG A 69 0.88 -16.21 -7.75
CA ARG A 69 -0.07 -15.64 -8.73
C ARG A 69 0.47 -14.37 -9.39
N ARG A 70 1.22 -13.55 -8.66
CA ARG A 70 1.83 -12.30 -9.16
C ARG A 70 2.85 -12.55 -10.27
N GLU A 71 3.43 -13.76 -10.38
CA GLU A 71 4.30 -14.13 -11.51
C GLU A 71 3.56 -14.08 -12.86
N SER A 72 2.24 -14.29 -12.84
CA SER A 72 1.37 -14.23 -14.03
C SER A 72 0.63 -12.89 -14.17
N TYR A 73 0.95 -11.89 -13.33
CA TYR A 73 0.28 -10.59 -13.34
C TYR A 73 0.57 -9.80 -14.63
N VAL A 74 -0.46 -9.14 -15.18
CA VAL A 74 -0.32 -8.38 -16.42
C VAL A 74 0.14 -6.96 -16.10
N GLY A 75 1.44 -6.72 -16.28
CA GLY A 75 2.08 -5.42 -16.06
C GLY A 75 2.68 -5.28 -14.66
N PRO A 76 3.08 -4.05 -14.26
CA PRO A 76 3.56 -3.77 -12.91
C PRO A 76 2.50 -4.00 -11.84
N TRP A 77 2.91 -4.50 -10.67
CA TRP A 77 2.06 -4.63 -9.49
C TRP A 77 2.31 -3.47 -8.51
N LEU A 78 1.25 -2.80 -8.10
CA LEU A 78 1.27 -1.78 -7.03
C LEU A 78 0.33 -2.20 -5.88
N PRO A 79 0.63 -1.87 -4.61
CA PRO A 79 -0.29 -2.09 -3.50
C PRO A 79 -1.64 -1.40 -3.73
N GLU A 80 -2.71 -1.96 -3.18
CA GLU A 80 -4.05 -1.37 -3.25
C GLU A 80 -4.09 -0.05 -2.48
N PRO A 81 -4.50 1.07 -3.11
CA PRO A 81 -4.63 2.36 -2.44
C PRO A 81 -5.84 2.39 -1.49
N VAL A 82 -5.69 3.08 -0.36
CA VAL A 82 -6.73 3.28 0.66
C VAL A 82 -6.80 4.77 0.99
N LEU A 83 -8.01 5.35 1.00
CA LEU A 83 -8.20 6.72 1.48
C LEU A 83 -7.94 6.80 2.99
N THR A 84 -7.12 7.75 3.39
CA THR A 84 -6.73 7.95 4.80
C THR A 84 -7.00 9.37 5.30
N GLY A 85 -7.49 10.26 4.43
CA GLY A 85 -7.89 11.62 4.79
C GLY A 85 -9.39 11.81 4.69
N GLY A 86 -10.06 12.12 5.81
CA GLY A 86 -11.50 12.40 5.87
C GLY A 86 -12.10 12.25 7.29
N ASP A 87 -13.29 12.83 7.51
CA ASP A 87 -14.06 12.79 8.76
C ASP A 87 -14.95 11.52 8.88
N VAL A 88 -14.73 10.53 8.00
CA VAL A 88 -15.42 9.24 8.06
C VAL A 88 -14.78 8.40 9.16
N ALA A 89 -15.29 8.61 10.36
CA ALA A 89 -14.82 8.01 11.60
C ALA A 89 -15.08 6.50 11.75
N GLU A 90 -15.29 5.71 10.68
CA GLU A 90 -15.73 4.31 10.90
C GLU A 90 -15.31 3.19 9.93
N GLU A 91 -14.41 3.36 8.94
CA GLU A 91 -14.01 2.16 8.15
C GLU A 91 -12.53 1.94 7.83
N VAL A 92 -11.60 2.74 8.37
CA VAL A 92 -10.30 2.17 8.73
C VAL A 92 -9.72 2.89 9.95
N ALA A 93 -9.81 2.25 11.12
CA ALA A 93 -8.93 2.57 12.24
C ALA A 93 -7.50 2.06 11.91
N LEU A 94 -6.88 2.65 10.88
CA LEU A 94 -5.49 2.49 10.45
C LEU A 94 -4.64 3.32 11.41
N ALA A 95 -4.66 2.99 12.71
CA ALA A 95 -4.04 3.81 13.77
C ALA A 95 -2.50 3.93 13.71
N ASP A 96 -1.88 3.58 12.59
CA ASP A 96 -0.64 4.20 12.14
C ASP A 96 -0.53 4.02 10.62
N THR A 97 -1.10 4.94 9.86
CA THR A 97 -1.22 4.80 8.40
C THR A 97 0.13 4.48 7.76
N VAL A 98 0.22 3.32 7.10
CA VAL A 98 1.47 2.91 6.46
C VAL A 98 1.55 3.60 5.12
N SER A 99 2.56 4.48 4.98
CA SER A 99 2.90 5.14 3.71
C SER A 99 2.90 4.16 2.54
N SER A 100 2.35 4.53 1.37
CA SER A 100 2.50 3.71 0.15
C SER A 100 3.96 3.36 -0.15
N ALA A 101 4.88 4.29 0.15
CA ALA A 101 6.32 4.05 0.07
C ALA A 101 6.74 2.83 0.90
N MET A 102 6.29 2.75 2.15
CA MET A 102 6.57 1.60 3.01
C MET A 102 5.93 0.31 2.44
N LEU A 103 4.68 0.32 1.97
CA LEU A 103 4.07 -0.87 1.38
C LEU A 103 4.87 -1.39 0.18
N LEU A 104 5.39 -0.49 -0.68
CA LEU A 104 6.26 -0.86 -1.79
C LEU A 104 7.60 -1.45 -1.33
N VAL A 105 8.17 -0.90 -0.26
CA VAL A 105 9.39 -1.46 0.32
C VAL A 105 9.11 -2.86 0.89
N LEU A 106 7.99 -3.04 1.59
CA LEU A 106 7.54 -4.34 2.07
C LEU A 106 7.30 -5.32 0.90
N GLU A 107 6.90 -4.83 -0.28
CA GLU A 107 6.78 -5.63 -1.49
C GLU A 107 8.07 -6.34 -1.91
N THR A 108 9.23 -5.83 -1.50
CA THR A 108 10.53 -6.43 -1.81
C THR A 108 10.97 -7.53 -0.83
N LEU A 109 10.25 -7.71 0.28
CA LEU A 109 10.57 -8.70 1.31
C LEU A 109 9.96 -10.07 1.01
N SER A 110 10.63 -11.13 1.45
CA SER A 110 9.98 -12.46 1.51
C SER A 110 8.78 -12.42 2.47
N PRO A 111 7.79 -13.34 2.34
CA PRO A 111 6.60 -13.33 3.20
C PRO A 111 6.92 -13.38 4.69
N LEU A 112 7.96 -14.14 5.06
CA LEU A 112 8.39 -14.26 6.45
C LEU A 112 9.09 -12.98 6.95
N GLU A 113 9.98 -12.39 6.14
CA GLU A 113 10.63 -11.11 6.48
C GLU A 113 9.60 -10.00 6.65
N ARG A 114 8.61 -9.92 5.76
CA ARG A 114 7.52 -8.94 5.84
C ARG A 114 6.72 -9.09 7.12
N ALA A 115 6.27 -10.31 7.44
CA ALA A 115 5.48 -10.53 8.65
C ALA A 115 6.27 -10.23 9.92
N VAL A 116 7.55 -10.65 10.00
CA VAL A 116 8.42 -10.33 11.14
C VAL A 116 8.61 -8.83 11.27
N PHE A 117 8.86 -8.12 10.15
CA PHE A 117 9.01 -6.66 10.16
C PHE A 117 7.73 -5.97 10.61
N VAL A 118 6.57 -6.33 10.06
CA VAL A 118 5.28 -5.72 10.40
C VAL A 118 4.95 -5.93 11.87
N LEU A 119 5.02 -7.17 12.39
CA LEU A 119 4.75 -7.45 13.81
C LEU A 119 5.70 -6.68 14.74
N ARG A 120 6.97 -6.56 14.34
CA ARG A 120 8.00 -5.89 15.15
C ARG A 120 7.88 -4.37 15.12
N GLU A 121 7.85 -3.78 13.94
CA GLU A 121 8.01 -2.34 13.74
C GLU A 121 6.67 -1.60 13.76
N ALA A 122 5.60 -2.20 13.24
CA ALA A 122 4.27 -1.57 13.22
C ALA A 122 3.43 -1.90 14.46
N PHE A 123 3.71 -3.01 15.13
CA PHE A 123 2.93 -3.49 16.28
C PHE A 123 3.74 -3.72 17.55
N GLY A 124 5.03 -3.41 17.56
CA GLY A 124 5.86 -3.39 18.76
C GLY A 124 6.11 -4.76 19.43
N HIS A 125 5.83 -5.88 18.76
CA HIS A 125 5.98 -7.20 19.39
C HIS A 125 7.45 -7.52 19.67
N SER A 126 7.70 -8.17 20.80
CA SER A 126 9.01 -8.74 21.13
C SER A 126 9.37 -9.88 20.17
N HIS A 127 10.66 -10.15 19.99
CA HIS A 127 11.08 -11.29 19.17
C HIS A 127 10.53 -12.62 19.70
N ARG A 128 10.34 -12.75 21.02
CA ARG A 128 9.76 -13.92 21.66
C ARG A 128 8.30 -14.11 21.26
N GLU A 129 7.47 -13.06 21.37
CA GLU A 129 6.06 -13.11 20.96
C GLU A 129 5.91 -13.43 19.47
N ILE A 130 6.76 -12.84 18.62
CA ILE A 130 6.78 -13.15 17.18
C ILE A 130 7.15 -14.62 16.95
N ALA A 131 8.08 -15.18 17.73
CA ALA A 131 8.47 -16.59 17.63
C ALA A 131 7.29 -17.51 17.96
N GLU A 132 6.50 -17.17 18.98
CA GLU A 132 5.29 -17.90 19.40
C GLU A 132 4.15 -17.78 18.37
N ILE A 133 4.00 -16.61 17.73
CA ILE A 133 3.04 -16.38 16.65
C ILE A 133 3.39 -17.23 15.43
N LEU A 134 4.66 -17.16 14.99
CA LEU A 134 5.14 -17.77 13.76
C LEU A 134 5.58 -19.23 13.90
N ASP A 135 5.57 -19.77 15.12
CA ASP A 135 6.06 -21.11 15.44
C ASP A 135 7.50 -21.32 14.94
N ARG A 136 8.39 -20.48 15.47
CA ARG A 136 9.82 -20.40 15.14
C ARG A 136 10.65 -20.20 16.42
N SER A 137 11.97 -20.41 16.32
CA SER A 137 12.86 -20.03 17.42
C SER A 137 13.06 -18.52 17.47
N GLU A 138 13.20 -17.96 18.67
CA GLU A 138 13.47 -16.52 18.85
C GLU A 138 14.75 -16.09 18.12
N ALA A 139 15.78 -16.95 18.10
CA ALA A 139 17.02 -16.70 17.36
C ALA A 139 16.76 -16.56 15.84
N SER A 140 15.92 -17.41 15.26
CA SER A 140 15.54 -17.33 13.85
C SER A 140 14.75 -16.06 13.55
N VAL A 141 13.87 -15.63 14.45
CA VAL A 141 13.12 -14.38 14.33
C VAL A 141 14.06 -13.18 14.36
N ARG A 142 15.01 -13.13 15.31
CA ARG A 142 16.01 -12.05 15.40
C ARG A 142 16.82 -11.90 14.11
N GLN A 143 17.30 -13.01 13.56
CA GLN A 143 18.03 -12.99 12.28
C GLN A 143 17.16 -12.49 11.12
N THR A 144 15.89 -12.89 11.09
CA THR A 144 14.95 -12.47 10.05
C THR A 144 14.59 -10.99 10.17
N ALA A 145 14.39 -10.50 11.40
CA ALA A 145 14.13 -9.09 11.68
C ALA A 145 15.31 -8.20 11.22
N MET A 146 16.55 -8.63 11.51
CA MET A 146 17.75 -7.93 11.04
C MET A 146 17.80 -7.85 9.50
N ARG A 147 17.61 -8.97 8.80
CA ARG A 147 17.58 -8.99 7.32
C ARG A 147 16.46 -8.13 6.74
N ALA A 148 15.26 -8.21 7.31
CA ALA A 148 14.14 -7.38 6.88
C ALA A 148 14.45 -5.89 7.06
N ARG A 149 15.03 -5.51 8.19
CA ARG A 149 15.44 -4.14 8.48
C ARG A 149 16.50 -3.64 7.50
N GLU A 150 17.54 -4.43 7.22
CA GLU A 150 18.58 -4.07 6.24
C GLU A 150 17.99 -3.84 4.84
N HIS A 151 17.08 -4.72 4.38
CA HIS A 151 16.38 -4.55 3.10
C HIS A 151 15.50 -3.29 3.03
N VAL A 152 14.86 -2.93 4.16
CA VAL A 152 14.00 -1.75 4.27
C VAL A 152 14.82 -0.48 4.33
N GLU A 153 15.86 -0.41 5.18
CA GLU A 153 16.70 0.78 5.35
C GLU A 153 17.43 1.18 4.07
N GLY A 154 17.83 0.21 3.24
CA GLY A 154 18.42 0.47 1.93
C GLY A 154 17.48 1.18 0.93
N ARG A 155 16.16 1.14 1.17
CA ARG A 155 15.14 1.73 0.28
C ARG A 155 14.40 2.91 0.91
N ARG A 156 14.25 2.94 2.24
CA ARG A 156 13.52 4.00 2.98
C ARG A 156 14.15 5.38 2.83
N ARG A 157 15.47 5.47 2.68
CA ARG A 157 16.19 6.75 2.52
C ARG A 157 15.78 7.55 1.28
N ARG A 158 15.13 6.93 0.29
CA ARG A 158 14.63 7.61 -0.92
C ARG A 158 13.32 8.38 -0.72
N TYR A 159 12.65 8.27 0.44
CA TYR A 159 11.30 8.81 0.59
C TYR A 159 11.17 9.78 1.79
N ASP A 160 12.28 10.34 2.27
CA ASP A 160 12.36 11.17 3.49
C ASP A 160 12.03 12.67 3.26
N THR A 161 11.28 12.97 2.19
CA THR A 161 10.91 14.35 1.87
C THR A 161 9.82 14.86 2.81
N ASP A 162 9.96 16.10 3.30
CA ASP A 162 9.03 16.68 4.26
C ASP A 162 7.58 16.77 3.72
N PRO A 163 6.55 16.71 4.59
CA PRO A 163 5.15 16.69 4.17
C PRO A 163 4.70 17.92 3.36
N VAL A 164 5.26 19.10 3.64
CA VAL A 164 4.87 20.35 2.96
C VAL A 164 5.37 20.33 1.52
N THR A 165 6.61 19.90 1.31
CA THR A 165 7.20 19.73 -0.03
C THR A 165 6.44 18.68 -0.83
N ARG A 166 6.10 17.53 -0.22
CA ARG A 166 5.30 16.49 -0.89
C ARG A 166 3.93 17.02 -1.34
N LYS A 167 3.22 17.74 -0.46
CA LYS A 167 1.91 18.33 -0.80
C LYS A 167 2.02 19.31 -1.96
N ARG A 168 2.97 20.25 -1.90
CA ARG A 168 3.19 21.23 -2.98
C ARG A 168 3.50 20.58 -4.32
N ALA A 169 4.32 19.52 -4.32
CA ALA A 169 4.63 18.82 -5.55
C ALA A 169 3.40 18.14 -6.18
N VAL A 170 2.53 17.54 -5.37
CA VAL A 170 1.26 16.98 -5.85
C VAL A 170 0.35 18.06 -6.42
N GLU A 171 0.22 19.21 -5.74
CA GLU A 171 -0.56 20.36 -6.23
C GLU A 171 -0.01 20.88 -7.57
N SER A 172 1.31 21.13 -7.66
CA SER A 172 1.94 21.58 -8.90
C SER A 172 1.84 20.55 -10.04
N PHE A 173 1.95 19.26 -9.72
CA PHE A 173 1.76 18.19 -10.70
C PHE A 173 0.33 18.15 -11.24
N MET A 174 -0.66 18.30 -10.36
CA MET A 174 -2.07 18.33 -10.72
C MET A 174 -2.39 19.51 -11.64
N GLU A 175 -1.92 20.72 -11.30
CA GLU A 175 -2.08 21.93 -12.11
C GLU A 175 -1.45 21.77 -13.50
N ALA A 176 -0.20 21.30 -13.56
CA ALA A 176 0.52 21.13 -14.82
C ALA A 176 -0.12 20.04 -15.71
N SER A 177 -0.63 18.95 -15.11
CA SER A 177 -1.31 17.87 -15.84
C SER A 177 -2.66 18.30 -16.40
N ALA A 178 -3.46 19.05 -15.63
CA ALA A 178 -4.78 19.51 -16.06
C ALA A 178 -4.72 20.54 -17.21
N GLY A 179 -3.70 21.41 -17.19
CA GLY A 179 -3.48 22.42 -18.23
C GLY A 179 -2.77 21.92 -19.49
N GLY A 180 -2.29 20.67 -19.50
CA GLY A 180 -1.41 20.17 -20.56
C GLY A 180 -0.05 20.89 -20.62
N ASP A 181 0.38 21.48 -19.51
CA ASP A 181 1.63 22.24 -19.40
C ASP A 181 2.83 21.27 -19.29
N LEU A 182 3.32 20.85 -20.45
CA LEU A 182 4.48 19.98 -20.54
C LEU A 182 5.73 20.60 -19.90
N ALA A 183 5.91 21.92 -20.02
CA ALA A 183 7.07 22.61 -19.46
C ALA A 183 7.01 22.64 -17.92
N GLY A 184 5.83 22.92 -17.37
CA GLY A 184 5.56 22.84 -15.93
C GLY A 184 5.76 21.44 -15.36
N LEU A 185 5.28 20.40 -16.05
CA LEU A 185 5.55 19.01 -15.68
C LEU A 185 7.05 18.73 -15.67
N MET A 186 7.77 19.09 -16.75
CA MET A 186 9.20 18.81 -16.84
C MET A 186 10.04 19.54 -15.77
N ALA A 187 9.54 20.64 -15.20
CA ALA A 187 10.24 21.40 -14.15
C ALA A 187 10.23 20.72 -12.77
N ILE A 188 9.27 19.82 -12.50
CA ILE A 188 9.12 19.15 -11.20
C ILE A 188 9.55 17.68 -11.20
N LEU A 189 9.80 17.11 -12.37
CA LEU A 189 10.21 15.71 -12.56
C LEU A 189 11.73 15.58 -12.63
N ALA A 190 12.27 14.51 -12.04
CA ALA A 190 13.68 14.17 -12.16
C ALA A 190 14.04 13.78 -13.61
N PRO A 191 15.28 13.98 -14.07
CA PRO A 191 15.72 13.58 -15.41
C PRO A 191 15.46 12.10 -15.73
N ASP A 192 15.63 11.23 -14.75
CA ASP A 192 15.48 9.78 -14.81
C ASP A 192 14.19 9.27 -14.14
N VAL A 193 13.19 10.16 -13.99
CA VAL A 193 11.88 9.85 -13.42
C VAL A 193 11.29 8.56 -13.99
N THR A 194 10.70 7.74 -13.13
CA THR A 194 10.04 6.49 -13.51
C THR A 194 8.53 6.56 -13.26
N LEU A 195 7.75 6.23 -14.28
CA LEU A 195 6.30 6.06 -14.20
C LEU A 195 5.95 4.58 -14.19
N VAL A 196 5.31 4.13 -13.11
CA VAL A 196 4.81 2.77 -12.92
C VAL A 196 3.29 2.82 -12.93
N CYS A 197 2.67 2.04 -13.82
CA CYS A 197 1.21 1.98 -13.94
C CYS A 197 0.72 0.58 -13.66
N ASP A 198 -0.24 0.44 -12.74
CA ASP A 198 -0.94 -0.82 -12.48
C ASP A 198 -2.37 -0.71 -12.99
N GLY A 199 -2.62 -1.33 -14.15
CA GLY A 199 -3.96 -1.51 -14.71
C GLY A 199 -4.52 -2.93 -14.55
N GLY A 200 -3.77 -3.86 -13.95
CA GLY A 200 -4.14 -5.27 -13.80
C GLY A 200 -4.52 -6.04 -15.07
N GLY A 201 -4.27 -5.49 -16.26
CA GLY A 201 -4.77 -6.03 -17.52
C GLY A 201 -6.26 -5.73 -17.79
N LEU A 202 -6.93 -5.01 -16.88
CA LEU A 202 -8.34 -4.63 -16.96
C LEU A 202 -8.52 -3.17 -17.41
N ALA A 203 -7.56 -2.31 -17.07
CA ALA A 203 -7.48 -0.93 -17.55
C ALA A 203 -6.29 -0.74 -18.51
N PRO A 204 -6.40 0.16 -19.50
CA PRO A 204 -5.27 0.50 -20.37
C PRO A 204 -4.10 1.09 -19.56
N ALA A 205 -3.00 0.35 -19.50
CA ALA A 205 -1.77 0.77 -18.84
C ALA A 205 -0.52 0.22 -19.55
N PRO A 206 0.62 0.93 -19.52
CA PRO A 206 1.90 0.38 -19.94
C PRO A 206 2.23 -0.94 -19.24
N ARG A 207 2.69 -1.94 -20.01
CA ARG A 207 3.08 -3.26 -19.45
C ARG A 207 4.44 -3.25 -18.73
N LYS A 208 5.20 -2.17 -18.86
CA LYS A 208 6.50 -1.96 -18.23
C LYS A 208 6.57 -0.52 -17.75
N ALA A 209 7.37 -0.28 -16.72
CA ALA A 209 7.66 1.08 -16.28
C ALA A 209 8.24 1.92 -17.42
N ILE A 210 7.86 3.19 -17.46
CA ILE A 210 8.37 4.18 -18.41
C ILE A 210 9.41 5.00 -17.67
N GLN A 211 10.62 5.09 -18.20
CA GLN A 211 11.71 5.81 -17.55
C GLN A 211 12.20 6.98 -18.42
N GLY A 212 12.50 8.09 -17.78
CA GLY A 212 13.09 9.28 -18.38
C GLY A 212 12.07 10.40 -18.59
N LEU A 213 12.52 11.62 -18.30
CA LEU A 213 11.72 12.85 -18.27
C LEU A 213 10.77 13.00 -19.46
N GLU A 214 11.29 12.99 -20.69
CA GLU A 214 10.47 13.22 -21.87
C GLU A 214 9.45 12.10 -22.14
N LEU A 215 9.83 10.84 -21.88
CA LEU A 215 8.95 9.70 -22.11
C LEU A 215 7.80 9.70 -21.11
N VAL A 216 8.10 9.98 -19.84
CA VAL A 216 7.10 10.11 -18.78
C VAL A 216 6.18 11.30 -19.07
N ALA A 217 6.72 12.47 -19.39
CA ALA A 217 5.91 13.66 -19.65
C ALA A 217 4.95 13.47 -20.84
N ARG A 218 5.42 12.86 -21.94
CA ARG A 218 4.56 12.48 -23.08
C ARG A 218 3.48 11.46 -22.71
N ALA A 219 3.81 10.48 -21.87
CA ALA A 219 2.85 9.48 -21.41
C ALA A 219 1.73 10.14 -20.57
N LEU A 220 2.08 11.05 -19.65
CA LEU A 220 1.11 11.79 -18.84
C LEU A 220 0.16 12.63 -19.70
N VAL A 221 0.67 13.37 -20.70
CA VAL A 221 -0.17 14.11 -21.65
C VAL A 221 -1.09 13.17 -22.43
N THR A 222 -0.59 12.00 -22.84
CA THR A 222 -1.40 10.98 -23.52
C THR A 222 -2.52 10.44 -22.63
N PHE A 223 -2.27 10.27 -21.33
CA PHE A 223 -3.27 9.80 -20.37
C PHE A 223 -4.31 10.88 -20.06
N ALA A 224 -3.89 12.14 -19.95
CA ALA A 224 -4.81 13.27 -19.80
C ALA A 224 -5.82 13.35 -20.96
N GLY A 225 -5.36 13.09 -22.20
CA GLY A 225 -6.25 13.01 -23.37
C GLY A 225 -7.16 11.77 -23.43
N ARG A 226 -7.06 10.85 -22.46
CA ARG A 226 -7.88 9.63 -22.33
C ARG A 226 -8.68 9.60 -21.03
N MET A 227 -8.78 10.73 -20.34
CA MET A 227 -9.60 10.83 -19.14
C MET A 227 -11.07 10.51 -19.45
N PRO A 228 -11.83 10.03 -18.46
CA PRO A 228 -13.29 9.92 -18.55
C PRO A 228 -13.92 11.24 -19.03
N GLU A 229 -15.14 11.18 -19.58
CA GLU A 229 -15.94 12.38 -19.80
C GLU A 229 -16.28 13.03 -18.44
N ASP A 230 -16.11 14.35 -18.34
CA ASP A 230 -16.32 15.15 -17.11
C ASP A 230 -15.67 14.55 -15.85
N PRO A 231 -14.33 14.37 -15.83
CA PRO A 231 -13.66 13.75 -14.69
C PRO A 231 -13.65 14.68 -13.48
N SER A 232 -13.91 14.15 -12.29
CA SER A 232 -13.54 14.83 -11.04
C SER A 232 -12.07 14.51 -10.74
N ILE A 233 -11.27 15.53 -10.47
CA ILE A 233 -9.86 15.37 -10.09
C ILE A 233 -9.71 16.02 -8.72
N GLU A 234 -9.34 15.22 -7.73
CA GLU A 234 -9.34 15.62 -6.33
C GLU A 234 -7.98 15.34 -5.69
N PHE A 235 -7.55 16.27 -4.84
CA PHE A 235 -6.47 16.02 -3.91
C PHE A 235 -7.01 15.22 -2.73
N ALA A 236 -6.36 14.10 -2.40
CA ALA A 236 -6.72 13.27 -1.26
C ALA A 236 -5.48 12.76 -0.52
N GLU A 237 -5.68 12.23 0.67
CA GLU A 237 -4.65 11.46 1.36
C GLU A 237 -4.89 9.97 1.11
N VAL A 238 -3.92 9.30 0.49
CA VAL A 238 -3.95 7.88 0.18
C VAL A 238 -2.78 7.22 0.89
N ASN A 239 -3.05 6.18 1.67
CA ASN A 239 -2.07 5.45 2.46
C ASN A 239 -1.14 6.40 3.23
N GLY A 240 -1.63 7.50 3.80
CA GLY A 240 -0.85 8.39 4.66
C GLY A 240 0.03 9.39 3.91
N GLY A 241 -0.18 9.55 2.60
CA GLY A 241 0.53 10.50 1.77
C GLY A 241 -0.41 11.26 0.83
N PRO A 242 0.00 12.46 0.37
CA PRO A 242 -0.77 13.22 -0.61
C PRO A 242 -0.82 12.47 -1.95
N ALA A 243 -2.00 12.44 -2.56
CA ALA A 243 -2.26 11.77 -3.83
C ALA A 243 -3.33 12.53 -4.63
N ILE A 244 -3.45 12.15 -5.91
CA ILE A 244 -4.50 12.63 -6.81
C ILE A 244 -5.44 11.46 -7.07
N VAL A 245 -6.74 11.66 -6.82
CA VAL A 245 -7.79 10.71 -7.16
C VAL A 245 -8.57 11.26 -8.35
N ILE A 246 -8.70 10.45 -9.39
CA ILE A 246 -9.45 10.78 -10.60
C ILE A 246 -10.70 9.91 -10.59
N ARG A 247 -11.88 10.53 -10.69
CA ARG A 247 -13.18 9.84 -10.68
C ARG A 247 -13.94 10.02 -11.99
N SER A 248 -14.74 9.01 -12.30
CA SER A 248 -15.77 9.04 -13.33
C SER A 248 -17.13 8.91 -12.63
N GLY A 249 -17.79 10.05 -12.37
CA GLY A 249 -18.91 10.09 -11.43
C GLY A 249 -18.42 9.81 -10.00
N GLU A 250 -19.03 8.86 -9.30
CA GLU A 250 -18.64 8.49 -7.94
C GLU A 250 -17.47 7.49 -7.90
N ALA A 251 -17.25 6.72 -8.97
CA ALA A 251 -16.24 5.67 -9.01
C ALA A 251 -14.83 6.21 -9.27
N ALA A 252 -13.85 5.76 -8.46
CA ALA A 252 -12.44 6.00 -8.72
C ALA A 252 -12.00 5.30 -10.01
N ALA A 253 -11.45 6.09 -10.94
CA ALA A 253 -10.90 5.63 -12.22
C ALA A 253 -9.37 5.49 -12.18
N ALA A 254 -8.69 6.35 -11.39
CA ALA A 254 -7.26 6.21 -11.15
C ALA A 254 -6.84 6.91 -9.85
N VAL A 255 -5.72 6.44 -9.28
CA VAL A 255 -4.99 7.10 -8.19
C VAL A 255 -3.55 7.35 -8.62
N VAL A 256 -3.07 8.57 -8.45
CA VAL A 256 -1.68 8.97 -8.73
C VAL A 256 -0.98 9.35 -7.43
N MET A 257 0.15 8.69 -7.18
CA MET A 257 1.03 8.96 -6.03
C MET A 257 2.41 9.38 -6.53
N LEU A 258 2.97 10.43 -5.92
CA LEU A 258 4.28 10.97 -6.28
C LEU A 258 5.29 10.66 -5.17
N TYR A 259 6.47 10.20 -5.57
CA TYR A 259 7.57 9.95 -4.67
C TYR A 259 8.74 10.86 -4.99
N LEU A 260 9.19 11.55 -3.95
CA LEU A 260 10.18 12.61 -4.06
C LEU A 260 11.48 12.25 -3.35
N VAL A 261 12.59 12.57 -4.01
CA VAL A 261 13.94 12.64 -3.44
C VAL A 261 14.43 14.08 -3.56
N ASP A 262 14.92 14.64 -2.46
CA ASP A 262 15.46 16.02 -2.40
C ASP A 262 14.52 17.08 -3.01
N GLY A 263 13.20 16.87 -2.88
CA GLY A 263 12.16 17.77 -3.37
C GLY A 263 11.79 17.64 -4.85
N VAL A 264 12.36 16.68 -5.58
CA VAL A 264 12.08 16.42 -7.01
C VAL A 264 11.37 15.07 -7.15
N VAL A 265 10.42 14.97 -8.08
CA VAL A 265 9.65 13.73 -8.31
C VAL A 265 10.51 12.72 -9.08
N GLU A 266 10.95 11.65 -8.42
CA GLU A 266 11.71 10.54 -9.03
C GLU A 266 10.80 9.39 -9.50
N GLU A 267 9.67 9.19 -8.84
CA GLU A 267 8.79 8.06 -9.16
C GLU A 267 7.32 8.50 -9.11
N ILE A 268 6.55 8.06 -10.10
CA ILE A 268 5.10 8.29 -10.21
C ILE A 268 4.44 6.93 -10.27
N HIS A 269 3.53 6.66 -9.33
CA HIS A 269 2.73 5.44 -9.33
C HIS A 269 1.29 5.77 -9.67
N LEU A 270 0.77 5.12 -10.70
CA LEU A 270 -0.60 5.27 -11.17
C LEU A 270 -1.31 3.92 -11.04
N VAL A 271 -2.32 3.84 -10.18
CA VAL A 271 -3.19 2.67 -10.06
C VAL A 271 -4.48 2.96 -10.80
N SER A 272 -4.76 2.20 -11.86
CA SER A 272 -6.01 2.26 -12.64
C SER A 272 -6.74 0.92 -12.70
N ASN A 273 -6.21 -0.11 -12.04
CA ASN A 273 -6.85 -1.41 -11.95
C ASN A 273 -8.19 -1.31 -11.18
N PRO A 274 -9.37 -1.50 -11.83
CA PRO A 274 -10.66 -1.35 -11.17
C PRO A 274 -10.86 -2.30 -9.99
N GLU A 275 -10.23 -3.47 -9.97
CA GLU A 275 -10.29 -4.40 -8.82
C GLU A 275 -9.61 -3.85 -7.56
N LYS A 276 -8.74 -2.84 -7.70
CA LYS A 276 -8.03 -2.16 -6.59
C LYS A 276 -8.64 -0.81 -6.22
N LEU A 277 -9.62 -0.34 -6.98
CA LEU A 277 -10.21 0.99 -6.80
C LEU A 277 -11.63 0.94 -6.25
N GLY A 278 -12.21 -0.26 -6.06
CA GLY A 278 -13.58 -0.43 -5.58
C GLY A 278 -13.85 0.11 -4.18
N ASN A 279 -12.78 0.30 -3.38
CA ASN A 279 -12.86 0.79 -2.00
C ASN A 279 -12.64 2.31 -1.88
N LEU A 280 -12.59 3.05 -3.00
CA LEU A 280 -12.28 4.48 -3.04
C LEU A 280 -13.45 5.36 -3.47
#